data_AF-A0A9P6U0H1-F1
#
_entry.id   AF-A0A9P6U0H1-F1
#
_cell.length_a   1.000
_cell.length_b   1.000
_cell.length_c   1.000
_cell.angle_alpha   90.00
_cell.angle_beta   90.00
_cell.angle_gamma   90.00
#
_symmetry.space_group_name_H-M   'P 1'
#
loop_
_entity.id
_entity.type
_entity.pdbx_description
1 polymer ?
#
loop_
_entity_poly.entity_id
_entity_poly.type
_entity_poly.pdbx_seq_one_letter_code
_entity_poly.pdbx_strand_id
1 'polypeptide(L)'
;MTLTVAPVNSMDDNGLIAALEEQVLQLIDHEGWLDVQIRELEFANENDTASIHDDERSAADVRKDLEKRIDYLKQELALAVSMDTIRTKVFDSAHGYQVVLKSFFKGEQDPDEKAIASAIQERDDTVSEYLHIHKELQQTRRELSSIQKQVLDSQDENRKLAQLLSQETAAMKDDMASQDSGSNRRMAQRLEEDLKTIAIKHDVVSNVLQGLLLESDIDWASDPHYLDVMLKIKRTED
;
A
#
# COMPACT_ATOMS: atom_id res chain seq x y z
N MET A 1 8.64 68.67 -51.98
CA MET A 1 9.34 67.39 -51.84
C MET A 1 8.63 66.62 -50.74
N THR A 2 7.76 65.68 -51.14
CA THR A 2 6.99 64.81 -50.26
C THR A 2 7.83 63.57 -49.96
N LEU A 3 8.30 63.44 -48.72
CA LEU A 3 8.97 62.23 -48.24
C LEU A 3 7.90 61.24 -47.79
N THR A 4 7.77 60.18 -48.58
CA THR A 4 6.98 58.98 -48.33
C THR A 4 7.54 58.26 -47.10
N VAL A 5 6.71 58.16 -46.06
CA VAL A 5 6.98 57.34 -44.87
C VAL A 5 6.78 55.88 -45.27
N ALA A 6 7.84 55.07 -45.12
CA ALA A 6 7.76 53.63 -45.27
C ALA A 6 6.90 53.03 -44.13
N PRO A 7 6.06 52.02 -44.40
CA PRO A 7 5.29 51.37 -43.36
C PRO A 7 6.23 50.56 -42.46
N VAL A 8 6.12 50.79 -41.15
CA VAL A 8 6.69 49.93 -40.12
C VAL A 8 6.02 48.57 -40.28
N ASN A 9 6.79 47.58 -40.73
CA ASN A 9 6.41 46.18 -40.68
C ASN A 9 6.07 45.83 -39.23
N SER A 10 4.79 45.59 -38.96
CA SER A 10 4.34 44.75 -37.86
C SER A 10 4.93 43.36 -38.08
N MET A 11 6.10 43.10 -37.49
CA MET A 11 6.67 41.76 -37.43
C MET A 11 5.78 40.90 -36.51
N ASP A 12 4.96 40.09 -37.17
CA ASP A 12 4.26 38.89 -36.71
C ASP A 12 4.59 38.37 -35.30
N ASP A 13 3.88 38.86 -34.27
CA ASP A 13 3.77 38.20 -32.96
C ASP A 13 3.26 36.75 -33.08
N ASN A 14 2.53 36.45 -34.15
CA ASN A 14 2.09 35.09 -34.50
C ASN A 14 3.27 34.14 -34.78
N GLY A 15 4.42 34.64 -35.23
CA GLY A 15 5.61 33.82 -35.46
C GLY A 15 6.34 33.45 -34.17
N LEU A 16 6.33 34.34 -33.17
CA LEU A 16 6.89 34.06 -31.84
C LEU A 16 6.06 33.03 -31.08
N ILE A 17 4.74 33.13 -31.16
CA ILE A 17 3.82 32.17 -30.52
C ILE A 17 3.99 30.79 -31.15
N ALA A 18 4.06 30.70 -32.48
CA ALA A 18 4.31 29.43 -33.17
C ALA A 18 5.68 28.82 -32.80
N ALA A 19 6.72 29.64 -32.66
CA ALA A 19 8.05 29.18 -32.23
C ALA A 19 8.07 28.71 -30.76
N LEU A 20 7.31 29.37 -29.89
CA LEU A 20 7.13 28.96 -28.49
C LEU A 20 6.31 27.66 -28.39
N GLU A 21 5.25 27.51 -29.16
CA GLU A 21 4.46 26.27 -29.24
C GLU A 21 5.30 25.10 -29.76
N GLU A 22 6.13 25.33 -30.77
CA GLU A 22 7.07 24.32 -31.29
C GLU A 22 8.12 23.94 -30.23
N GLN A 23 8.62 24.92 -29.46
CA GLN A 23 9.55 24.66 -28.36
C GLN A 23 8.90 23.89 -27.21
N VAL A 24 7.64 24.18 -26.89
CA VAL A 24 6.86 23.44 -25.89
C VAL A 24 6.64 22.00 -26.34
N LEU A 25 6.32 21.77 -27.62
CA LEU A 25 6.19 20.42 -28.18
C LEU A 25 7.51 19.64 -28.11
N GLN A 26 8.65 20.29 -28.42
CA GLN A 26 9.97 19.65 -28.28
C GLN A 26 10.29 19.28 -26.83
N LEU A 27 9.90 20.12 -25.87
CA LEU A 27 10.09 19.83 -24.44
C LEU A 27 9.19 18.67 -23.98
N ILE A 28 7.96 18.58 -24.47
CA ILE A 28 7.04 17.46 -24.18
C ILE A 28 7.59 16.15 -24.77
N ASP A 29 8.09 16.17 -26.00
CA ASP A 29 8.73 15.00 -26.61
C ASP A 29 9.98 14.58 -25.85
N HIS A 30 10.76 15.56 -25.35
CA HIS A 30 11.93 15.28 -24.52
C HIS A 30 11.56 14.71 -23.14
N GLU A 31 10.49 15.21 -22.52
CA GLU A 31 9.95 14.66 -21.27
C GLU A 31 9.49 13.21 -21.47
N GLY A 32 8.77 12.93 -22.55
CA GLY A 32 8.38 11.56 -22.90
C GLY A 32 9.57 10.63 -23.16
N TRP A 33 10.64 11.15 -23.77
CA TRP A 33 11.89 10.39 -23.95
C TRP A 33 12.59 10.10 -22.61
N LEU A 34 12.64 11.07 -21.71
CA LEU A 34 13.20 10.89 -20.37
C LEU A 34 12.39 9.89 -19.54
N ASP A 35 11.06 9.90 -19.62
CA ASP A 35 10.20 8.93 -18.93
C ASP A 35 10.40 7.49 -19.41
N VAL A 36 10.59 7.29 -20.71
CA VAL A 36 10.94 5.97 -21.28
C VAL A 36 12.31 5.54 -20.79
N GLN A 37 13.29 6.44 -20.77
CA GLN A 37 14.63 6.15 -20.29
C GLN A 37 14.65 5.82 -18.79
N ILE A 38 13.87 6.53 -17.97
CA ILE A 38 13.72 6.24 -16.54
C ILE A 38 13.12 4.85 -16.36
N ARG A 39 12.06 4.51 -17.09
CA ARG A 39 11.45 3.17 -17.02
C ARG A 39 12.41 2.06 -17.43
N GLU A 40 13.24 2.29 -18.44
CA GLU A 40 14.26 1.33 -18.87
C GLU A 40 15.37 1.16 -17.82
N LEU A 41 15.80 2.26 -17.19
CA LEU A 41 16.77 2.23 -16.10
C LEU A 41 16.20 1.58 -14.84
N GLU A 42 14.93 1.82 -14.51
CA GLU A 42 14.22 1.16 -13.41
C GLU A 42 14.10 -0.35 -13.66
N PHE A 43 13.75 -0.75 -14.88
CA PHE A 43 13.70 -2.15 -15.27
C PHE A 43 15.08 -2.82 -15.23
N ALA A 44 16.13 -2.13 -15.71
CA ALA A 44 17.50 -2.62 -15.63
C ALA A 44 17.96 -2.78 -14.17
N ASN A 45 17.59 -1.85 -13.30
CA ASN A 45 17.92 -1.90 -11.88
C ASN A 45 17.15 -3.00 -11.14
N GLU A 46 15.86 -3.20 -11.44
CA GLU A 46 15.09 -4.33 -10.90
C GLU A 46 15.69 -5.68 -11.33
N ASN A 47 16.10 -5.80 -12.60
CA ASN A 47 16.71 -7.02 -13.12
C ASN A 47 18.12 -7.26 -12.55
N ASP A 48 18.91 -6.20 -12.31
CA ASP A 48 20.18 -6.29 -11.59
C ASP A 48 19.98 -6.71 -10.13
N THR A 49 18.94 -6.23 -9.45
CA THR A 49 18.63 -6.68 -8.07
C THR A 49 18.09 -8.10 -7.99
N ALA A 50 17.40 -8.59 -9.04
CA ALA A 50 16.97 -9.98 -9.15
C ALA A 50 18.12 -10.95 -9.51
N SER A 51 19.23 -10.43 -10.03
CA SER A 51 20.46 -11.17 -10.34
C SER A 51 21.47 -11.22 -9.16
N ILE A 52 21.09 -10.72 -7.97
CA ILE A 52 21.88 -10.85 -6.73
C ILE A 52 21.34 -12.03 -5.91
N HIS A 53 21.24 -13.20 -6.55
CA HIS A 53 21.17 -14.47 -5.84
C HIS A 53 22.09 -15.49 -6.52
N ASP A 54 23.09 -15.91 -5.74
CA ASP A 54 24.09 -16.96 -5.99
C ASP A 54 25.07 -16.74 -7.16
N ASP A 55 26.19 -16.10 -6.86
CA ASP A 55 27.48 -16.55 -7.38
C ASP A 55 28.59 -16.22 -6.38
N GLU A 56 29.46 -17.20 -6.12
CA GLU A 56 30.68 -17.11 -5.31
C GLU A 56 31.67 -16.06 -5.87
N ARG A 57 31.34 -14.77 -5.76
CA ARG A 57 32.30 -13.71 -6.05
C ARG A 57 33.29 -13.64 -4.89
N SER A 58 34.56 -13.90 -5.18
CA SER A 58 35.65 -13.75 -4.23
C SER A 58 35.60 -12.35 -3.62
N ALA A 59 35.82 -12.23 -2.30
CA ALA A 59 35.86 -10.94 -1.61
C ALA A 59 36.88 -9.95 -2.25
N ALA A 60 37.85 -10.47 -3.01
CA ALA A 60 38.78 -9.67 -3.80
C ALA A 60 38.13 -8.97 -5.01
N ASP A 61 37.19 -9.64 -5.70
CA ASP A 61 36.51 -9.07 -6.86
C ASP A 61 35.51 -7.99 -6.44
N VAL A 62 34.79 -8.21 -5.34
CA VAL A 62 33.90 -7.20 -4.73
C VAL A 62 34.70 -5.97 -4.31
N ARG A 63 35.89 -6.14 -3.74
CA ARG A 63 36.78 -5.02 -3.37
C ARG A 63 37.26 -4.24 -4.58
N LYS A 64 37.63 -4.93 -5.67
CA LYS A 64 38.08 -4.30 -6.91
C LYS A 64 36.96 -3.52 -7.60
N ASP A 65 35.74 -4.04 -7.58
CA ASP A 65 34.58 -3.33 -8.13
C ASP A 65 34.18 -2.14 -7.27
N LEU A 66 34.26 -2.26 -5.94
CA LEU A 66 34.11 -1.12 -5.02
C LEU A 66 35.18 -0.04 -5.26
N GLU A 67 36.43 -0.43 -5.47
CA GLU A 67 37.52 0.52 -5.73
C GLU A 67 37.32 1.27 -7.06
N LYS A 68 36.94 0.55 -8.13
CA LYS A 68 36.55 1.18 -9.41
C LYS A 68 35.36 2.13 -9.23
N ARG A 69 34.36 1.74 -8.43
CA ARG A 69 33.19 2.59 -8.17
C ARG A 69 33.57 3.83 -7.38
N ILE A 70 34.46 3.70 -6.40
CA ILE A 70 35.01 4.82 -5.64
C ILE A 70 35.77 5.77 -6.57
N ASP A 71 36.60 5.24 -7.47
CA ASP A 71 37.36 6.08 -8.40
C ASP A 71 36.47 6.77 -9.44
N TYR A 72 35.42 6.10 -9.91
CA TYR A 72 34.38 6.72 -10.73
C TYR A 72 33.69 7.87 -9.99
N LEU A 73 33.27 7.65 -8.74
CA LEU A 73 32.60 8.67 -7.92
C LEU A 73 33.54 9.85 -7.61
N LYS A 74 34.84 9.60 -7.41
CA LYS A 74 35.83 10.67 -7.24
C LYS A 74 35.97 11.51 -8.52
N GLN A 75 35.97 10.87 -9.68
CA GLN A 75 36.02 11.58 -10.96
C GLN A 75 34.77 12.42 -11.19
N GLU A 76 33.59 11.85 -10.91
CA GLU A 76 32.31 12.56 -10.99
C GLU A 76 32.27 13.75 -10.04
N LEU A 77 32.73 13.59 -8.80
CA LEU A 77 32.86 14.69 -7.83
C LEU A 77 33.82 15.77 -8.33
N ALA A 78 34.97 15.40 -8.90
CA ALA A 78 35.93 16.36 -9.44
C ALA A 78 35.33 17.19 -10.59
N LEU A 79 34.56 16.53 -11.48
CA LEU A 79 33.83 17.20 -12.55
C LEU A 79 32.77 18.14 -11.98
N ALA A 80 31.97 17.69 -11.01
CA ALA A 80 30.94 18.51 -10.36
C ALA A 80 31.54 19.76 -9.69
N VAL A 81 32.65 19.60 -8.95
CA VAL A 81 33.38 20.72 -8.33
C VAL A 81 33.92 21.67 -9.40
N SER A 82 34.51 21.16 -10.48
CA SER A 82 35.01 22.01 -11.57
C SER A 82 33.88 22.82 -12.22
N MET A 83 32.73 22.19 -12.45
CA MET A 83 31.55 22.84 -13.02
C MET A 83 30.98 23.90 -12.08
N ASP A 84 30.97 23.66 -10.77
CA ASP A 84 30.54 24.64 -9.78
C ASP A 84 31.50 25.85 -9.72
N THR A 85 32.81 25.62 -9.82
CA THR A 85 33.80 26.73 -9.89
C THR A 85 33.67 27.57 -11.16
N ILE A 86 33.29 26.95 -12.29
CA ILE A 86 33.01 27.69 -13.53
C ILE A 86 31.73 28.50 -13.34
N ARG A 87 30.69 27.89 -12.76
CA ARG A 87 29.41 28.53 -12.51
C ARG A 87 29.55 29.77 -11.63
N THR A 88 30.29 29.68 -10.53
CA THR A 88 30.54 30.83 -9.65
C THR A 88 31.29 31.95 -10.36
N LYS A 89 32.32 31.63 -11.16
CA LYS A 89 33.03 32.64 -11.98
C LYS A 89 32.13 33.31 -13.02
N VAL A 90 31.22 32.56 -13.64
CA VAL A 90 30.24 33.12 -14.59
C VAL A 90 29.29 34.08 -13.86
N PHE A 91 28.81 33.72 -12.65
CA PHE A 91 28.00 34.62 -11.84
C PHE A 91 28.76 35.89 -11.43
N ASP A 92 30.00 35.76 -10.96
CA ASP A 92 30.84 36.90 -10.58
C ASP A 92 31.11 37.82 -11.78
N SER A 93 31.38 37.24 -12.95
CA SER A 93 31.58 37.98 -14.19
C SER A 93 30.30 38.69 -14.64
N ALA A 94 29.14 38.00 -14.60
CA ALA A 94 27.85 38.58 -14.96
C ALA A 94 27.48 39.74 -14.03
N HIS A 95 27.73 39.59 -12.72
CA HIS A 95 27.53 40.65 -11.75
C HIS A 95 28.45 41.85 -12.03
N GLY A 96 29.72 41.61 -12.34
CA GLY A 96 30.66 42.65 -12.76
C GLY A 96 30.18 43.41 -14.01
N TYR A 97 29.73 42.70 -15.04
CA TYR A 97 29.15 43.30 -16.24
C TYR A 97 27.90 44.11 -15.94
N GLN A 98 27.01 43.63 -15.07
CA GLN A 98 25.78 44.33 -14.69
C GLN A 98 26.09 45.66 -13.97
N VAL A 99 27.10 45.69 -13.10
CA VAL A 99 27.55 46.90 -12.41
C VAL A 99 28.14 47.91 -13.40
N VAL A 100 28.95 47.45 -14.35
CA VAL A 100 29.52 48.28 -15.41
C VAL A 100 28.43 48.84 -16.32
N LEU A 101 27.50 48.01 -16.80
CA LEU A 101 26.34 48.44 -17.59
C LEU A 101 25.51 49.49 -16.84
N LYS A 102 25.15 49.23 -15.58
CA LYS A 102 24.46 50.22 -14.73
C LYS A 102 25.25 51.51 -14.52
N SER A 103 26.57 51.48 -14.61
CA SER A 103 27.39 52.71 -14.50
C SER A 103 27.37 53.55 -15.79
N PHE A 104 27.26 52.91 -16.95
CA PHE A 104 27.19 53.57 -18.25
C PHE A 104 25.78 54.07 -18.60
N PHE A 105 24.73 53.38 -18.16
CA PHE A 105 23.32 53.69 -18.46
C PHE A 105 22.60 54.47 -17.34
N LYS A 106 23.33 55.25 -16.53
CA LYS A 106 22.80 55.97 -15.35
C LYS A 106 21.96 57.22 -15.65
N GLY A 107 21.73 57.56 -16.92
CA GLY A 107 20.97 58.75 -17.33
C GLY A 107 19.69 58.34 -18.02
N GLU A 108 18.55 58.71 -17.40
CA GLU A 108 17.17 58.40 -17.80
C GLU A 108 16.75 56.95 -17.57
N GLN A 109 16.14 56.69 -16.40
CA GLN A 109 15.28 55.53 -16.20
C GLN A 109 14.11 55.63 -17.19
N ASP A 110 14.28 55.00 -18.34
CA ASP A 110 13.21 54.80 -19.31
C ASP A 110 12.04 54.12 -18.58
N PRO A 111 10.79 54.58 -18.69
CA PRO A 111 9.62 53.88 -18.13
C PRO A 111 9.61 52.38 -18.45
N ASP A 112 10.16 52.00 -19.60
CA ASP A 112 10.30 50.60 -20.03
C ASP A 112 11.27 49.80 -19.13
N GLU A 113 12.36 50.39 -18.65
CA GLU A 113 13.30 49.71 -17.74
C GLU A 113 12.64 49.44 -16.36
N LYS A 114 11.78 50.37 -15.89
CA LYS A 114 10.98 50.15 -14.68
C LYS A 114 9.91 49.07 -14.86
N ALA A 115 9.26 49.04 -16.03
CA ALA A 115 8.29 48.01 -16.34
C ALA A 115 8.93 46.63 -16.39
N ILE A 116 10.11 46.51 -17.04
CA ILE A 116 10.89 45.27 -17.09
C ILE A 116 11.34 44.85 -15.69
N ALA A 117 11.85 45.77 -14.87
CA ALA A 117 12.26 45.46 -13.51
C ALA A 117 11.08 44.98 -12.64
N SER A 118 9.90 45.58 -12.79
CA SER A 118 8.68 45.15 -12.11
C SER A 118 8.24 43.75 -12.56
N ALA A 119 8.28 43.47 -13.86
CA ALA A 119 7.93 42.15 -14.39
C ALA A 119 8.92 41.06 -13.96
N ILE A 120 10.21 41.38 -13.87
CA ILE A 120 11.23 40.47 -13.32
C ILE A 120 10.95 40.19 -11.85
N GLN A 121 10.61 41.20 -11.05
CA GLN A 121 10.28 41.03 -9.64
C GLN A 121 9.04 40.14 -9.47
N GLU A 122 7.98 40.39 -10.23
CA GLU A 122 6.74 39.60 -10.19
C GLU A 122 6.99 38.14 -10.60
N ARG A 123 7.81 37.92 -11.63
CA ARG A 123 8.27 36.58 -12.01
C ARG A 123 9.03 35.92 -10.87
N ASP A 124 9.98 36.61 -10.25
CA ASP A 124 10.82 36.05 -9.19
C ASP A 124 9.99 35.70 -7.95
N ASP A 125 9.02 36.53 -7.61
CA ASP A 125 8.06 36.27 -6.52
C ASP A 125 7.19 35.04 -6.83
N THR A 126 6.69 34.92 -8.06
CA THR A 126 5.90 33.76 -8.51
C THR A 126 6.73 32.47 -8.52
N VAL A 127 7.98 32.55 -8.96
CA VAL A 127 8.91 31.40 -8.95
C VAL A 127 9.24 30.99 -7.52
N SER A 128 9.42 31.95 -6.61
CA SER A 128 9.64 31.68 -5.19
C SER A 128 8.44 30.95 -4.56
N GLU A 129 7.22 31.41 -4.85
CA GLU A 129 5.99 30.75 -4.41
C GLU A 129 5.85 29.34 -4.99
N TYR A 130 6.12 29.17 -6.28
CA TYR A 130 6.14 27.87 -6.93
C TYR A 130 7.14 26.91 -6.28
N LEU A 131 8.37 27.37 -6.02
CA LEU A 131 9.40 26.56 -5.36
C LEU A 131 9.01 26.18 -3.94
N HIS A 132 8.33 27.07 -3.21
CA HIS A 132 7.81 26.79 -1.88
C HIS A 132 6.76 25.67 -1.93
N ILE A 133 5.74 25.82 -2.79
CA ILE A 133 4.69 24.81 -2.98
C ILE A 133 5.29 23.48 -3.45
N HIS A 134 6.27 23.52 -4.37
CA HIS A 134 6.91 22.32 -4.87
C HIS A 134 7.66 21.58 -3.75
N LYS A 135 8.34 22.32 -2.86
CA LYS A 135 9.02 21.74 -1.70
C LYS A 135 8.04 21.09 -0.73
N GLU A 136 6.91 21.74 -0.45
CA GLU A 136 5.84 21.16 0.38
C GLU A 136 5.28 19.89 -0.25
N LEU A 137 5.00 19.91 -1.56
CA LEU A 137 4.53 18.73 -2.29
C LEU A 137 5.54 17.58 -2.23
N GLN A 138 6.84 17.88 -2.35
CA GLN A 138 7.89 16.87 -2.25
C GLN A 138 7.95 16.27 -0.83
N GLN A 139 7.79 17.10 0.20
CA GLN A 139 7.73 16.64 1.58
C GLN A 139 6.52 15.73 1.81
N THR A 140 5.32 16.16 1.39
CA THR A 140 4.09 15.38 1.52
C THR A 140 4.19 14.05 0.78
N ARG A 141 4.82 14.00 -0.41
CA ARG A 141 5.08 12.74 -1.14
C ARG A 141 5.99 11.80 -0.36
N ARG A 142 7.03 12.32 0.29
CA ARG A 142 7.92 11.49 1.14
C ARG A 142 7.18 10.94 2.36
N GLU A 143 6.37 11.76 3.01
CA GLU A 143 5.54 11.34 4.15
C GLU A 143 4.54 10.27 3.73
N LEU A 144 3.85 10.45 2.60
CA LEU A 144 2.93 9.46 2.04
C LEU A 144 3.62 8.13 1.74
N SER A 145 4.79 8.17 1.10
CA SER A 145 5.58 6.96 0.82
C SER A 145 6.01 6.25 2.11
N SER A 146 6.43 7.01 3.13
CA SER A 146 6.77 6.45 4.45
C SER A 146 5.57 5.77 5.11
N ILE A 147 4.38 6.39 5.06
CA ILE A 147 3.15 5.83 5.62
C ILE A 147 2.74 4.58 4.86
N GLN A 148 2.79 4.60 3.52
CA GLN A 148 2.48 3.42 2.70
C GLN A 148 3.38 2.23 3.07
N LYS A 149 4.68 2.47 3.28
CA LYS A 149 5.59 1.43 3.74
C LYS A 149 5.18 0.86 5.10
N GLN A 150 4.88 1.72 6.07
CA GLN A 150 4.40 1.28 7.40
C GLN A 150 3.10 0.47 7.32
N VAL A 151 2.19 0.84 6.42
CA VAL A 151 0.93 0.10 6.20
C VAL A 151 1.22 -1.30 5.65
N LEU A 152 2.12 -1.43 4.67
CA LEU A 152 2.53 -2.73 4.14
C LEU A 152 3.18 -3.60 5.21
N ASP A 153 4.12 -3.03 5.98
CA ASP A 153 4.78 -3.75 7.09
C ASP A 153 3.76 -4.26 8.12
N SER A 154 2.77 -3.42 8.48
CA SER A 154 1.69 -3.81 9.40
C SER A 154 0.74 -4.86 8.80
N GLN A 155 0.46 -4.80 7.50
CA GLN A 155 -0.33 -5.83 6.82
C GLN A 155 0.38 -7.18 6.83
N ASP A 156 1.70 -7.19 6.62
CA ASP A 156 2.50 -8.41 6.70
C ASP A 156 2.55 -8.98 8.12
N GLU A 157 2.69 -8.13 9.15
CA GLU A 157 2.58 -8.54 10.55
C GLU A 157 1.20 -9.13 10.86
N ASN A 158 0.13 -8.45 10.46
CA ASN A 158 -1.23 -8.94 10.64
C ASN A 158 -1.46 -10.28 9.94
N ARG A 159 -0.91 -10.48 8.74
CA ARG A 159 -0.98 -11.75 8.03
C ARG A 159 -0.24 -12.86 8.77
N LYS A 160 0.95 -12.58 9.32
CA LYS A 160 1.72 -13.54 10.15
C LYS A 160 0.94 -13.90 11.42
N LEU A 161 0.39 -12.92 12.12
CA LEU A 161 -0.43 -13.15 13.32
C LEU A 161 -1.70 -13.96 13.01
N ALA A 162 -2.39 -13.64 11.92
CA ALA A 162 -3.55 -14.40 11.46
C ALA A 162 -3.18 -15.86 11.13
N GLN A 163 -2.01 -16.07 10.51
CA GLN A 163 -1.51 -17.42 10.23
C GLN A 163 -1.22 -18.19 11.54
N LEU A 164 -0.57 -17.55 12.52
CA LEU A 164 -0.32 -18.16 13.83
C LEU A 164 -1.62 -18.53 14.55
N LEU A 165 -2.60 -17.61 14.58
CA LEU A 165 -3.92 -17.88 15.15
C LEU A 165 -4.64 -19.03 14.43
N SER A 166 -4.52 -19.11 13.11
CA SER A 166 -5.13 -20.22 12.33
C SER A 166 -4.48 -21.56 12.65
N GLN A 167 -3.17 -21.60 12.90
CA GLN A 167 -2.46 -22.82 13.29
C GLN A 167 -2.83 -23.23 14.71
N GLU A 168 -2.91 -22.29 15.64
CA GLU A 168 -3.29 -22.57 17.03
C GLU A 168 -4.75 -23.03 17.14
N THR A 169 -5.68 -22.39 16.42
CA THR A 169 -7.08 -22.84 16.36
C THR A 169 -7.24 -24.18 15.66
N ALA A 170 -6.44 -24.49 14.64
CA ALA A 170 -6.41 -25.81 14.03
C ALA A 170 -5.88 -26.88 15.00
N ALA A 171 -4.80 -26.58 15.72
CA ALA A 171 -4.24 -27.48 16.73
C ALA A 171 -5.23 -27.74 17.88
N MET A 172 -5.89 -26.69 18.39
CA MET A 172 -6.96 -26.84 19.39
C MET A 172 -8.14 -27.67 18.87
N LYS A 173 -8.52 -27.49 17.59
CA LYS A 173 -9.61 -28.26 16.98
C LYS A 173 -9.24 -29.73 16.83
N ASP A 174 -8.01 -30.06 16.45
CA ASP A 174 -7.53 -31.44 16.35
C ASP A 174 -7.42 -32.11 17.74
N ASP A 175 -6.95 -31.37 18.75
CA ASP A 175 -6.93 -31.83 20.14
C ASP A 175 -8.35 -32.09 20.67
N MET A 176 -9.30 -31.19 20.41
CA MET A 176 -10.70 -31.39 20.78
C MET A 176 -11.35 -32.55 19.99
N ALA A 177 -11.12 -32.67 18.69
CA ALA A 177 -11.69 -33.74 17.88
C ALA A 177 -11.18 -35.13 18.30
N SER A 178 -9.90 -35.24 18.70
CA SER A 178 -9.32 -36.49 19.20
C SER A 178 -9.85 -36.88 20.58
N GLN A 179 -10.14 -35.92 21.45
CA GLN A 179 -10.67 -36.17 22.79
C GLN A 179 -12.20 -36.43 22.80
N ASP A 180 -12.95 -35.71 21.95
CA ASP A 180 -14.41 -35.76 21.92
C ASP A 180 -14.94 -37.04 21.24
N SER A 181 -14.27 -37.51 20.18
CA SER A 181 -14.69 -38.71 19.43
C SER A 181 -14.67 -40.00 20.26
N GLY A 182 -13.79 -40.09 21.26
CA GLY A 182 -13.67 -41.26 22.15
C GLY A 182 -14.51 -41.15 23.41
N SER A 183 -14.58 -39.96 24.01
CA SER A 183 -15.27 -39.73 25.29
C SER A 183 -16.78 -39.62 25.12
N ASN A 184 -17.23 -38.79 24.17
CA ASN A 184 -18.67 -38.56 23.95
C ASN A 184 -19.36 -39.81 23.40
N ARG A 185 -18.69 -40.59 22.55
CA ARG A 185 -19.24 -41.86 22.05
C ARG A 185 -19.43 -42.89 23.16
N ARG A 186 -18.50 -42.97 24.11
CA ARG A 186 -18.61 -43.86 25.28
C ARG A 186 -19.69 -43.38 26.26
N MET A 187 -19.84 -42.07 26.44
CA MET A 187 -20.89 -41.49 27.28
C MET A 187 -22.28 -41.72 26.67
N ALA A 188 -22.44 -41.53 25.36
CA ALA A 188 -23.68 -41.80 24.65
C ALA A 188 -24.08 -43.29 24.72
N GLN A 189 -23.12 -44.21 24.58
CA GLN A 189 -23.38 -45.65 24.73
C GLN A 189 -23.85 -46.02 26.13
N ARG A 190 -23.25 -45.45 27.18
CA ARG A 190 -23.70 -45.67 28.56
C ARG A 190 -25.11 -45.15 28.80
N LEU A 191 -25.44 -43.97 28.28
CA LEU A 191 -26.79 -43.42 28.38
C LEU A 191 -27.82 -44.29 27.63
N GLU A 192 -27.45 -44.86 26.48
CA GLU A 192 -28.32 -45.77 25.73
C GLU A 192 -28.55 -47.08 26.50
N GLU A 193 -27.50 -47.65 27.10
CA GLU A 193 -27.60 -48.81 27.98
C GLU A 193 -28.48 -48.52 29.20
N ASP A 194 -28.28 -47.38 29.85
CA ASP A 194 -29.09 -46.95 31.00
C ASP A 194 -30.56 -46.77 30.61
N LEU A 195 -30.87 -46.14 29.48
CA LEU A 195 -32.25 -45.99 28.98
C LEU A 195 -32.90 -47.34 28.69
N LYS A 196 -32.16 -48.29 28.10
CA LYS A 196 -32.64 -49.66 27.90
C LYS A 196 -32.95 -50.33 29.23
N THR A 197 -32.11 -50.18 30.25
CA THR A 197 -32.39 -50.76 31.57
C THR A 197 -33.59 -50.10 32.25
N ILE A 198 -33.80 -48.79 32.06
CA ILE A 198 -34.96 -48.06 32.60
C ILE A 198 -36.25 -48.53 31.91
N ALA A 199 -36.24 -48.69 30.59
CA ALA A 199 -37.38 -49.23 29.84
C ALA A 199 -37.75 -50.63 30.33
N ILE A 200 -36.77 -51.53 30.45
CA ILE A 200 -37.00 -52.89 30.98
C ILE A 200 -37.57 -52.85 32.40
N LYS A 201 -37.02 -52.00 33.28
CA LYS A 201 -37.54 -51.85 34.65
C LYS A 201 -38.97 -51.31 34.66
N HIS A 202 -39.27 -50.34 33.81
CA HIS A 202 -40.61 -49.80 33.64
C HIS A 202 -41.59 -50.88 33.20
N ASP A 203 -41.23 -51.71 32.22
CA ASP A 203 -42.06 -52.81 31.73
C ASP A 203 -42.31 -53.86 32.82
N VAL A 204 -41.28 -54.22 33.59
CA VAL A 204 -41.42 -55.15 34.72
C VAL A 204 -42.35 -54.57 35.78
N VAL A 205 -42.18 -53.30 36.17
CA VAL A 205 -43.04 -52.65 37.16
C VAL A 205 -44.48 -52.54 36.65
N SER A 206 -44.67 -52.19 35.37
CA SER A 206 -45.99 -52.11 34.74
C SER A 206 -46.70 -53.46 34.76
N ASN A 207 -46.02 -54.53 34.35
CA ASN A 207 -46.56 -55.89 34.36
C ASN A 207 -46.87 -56.38 35.78
N VAL A 208 -46.02 -56.10 36.76
CA VAL A 208 -46.26 -56.45 38.17
C VAL A 208 -47.47 -55.70 38.72
N LEU A 209 -47.61 -54.41 38.39
CA LEU A 209 -48.71 -53.59 38.87
C LEU A 209 -50.04 -53.99 38.22
N GLN A 210 -50.04 -54.41 36.96
CA GLN A 210 -51.21 -55.01 36.31
C GLN A 210 -51.57 -56.36 36.92
N GLY A 211 -50.58 -57.21 37.21
CA GLY A 211 -50.80 -58.47 37.91
C GLY A 211 -51.43 -58.25 39.29
N LEU A 212 -50.92 -57.28 40.05
CA LEU A 212 -51.47 -56.89 41.35
C LEU A 212 -52.88 -56.31 41.22
N LEU A 213 -53.16 -55.47 40.23
CA LEU A 213 -54.50 -54.93 39.99
C LEU A 213 -55.52 -56.00 39.59
N LEU A 214 -55.08 -57.04 38.88
CA LEU A 214 -55.92 -58.18 38.52
C LEU A 214 -56.18 -59.12 39.71
N GLU A 215 -55.22 -59.24 40.64
CA GLU A 215 -55.33 -60.11 41.82
C GLU A 215 -56.03 -59.41 43.00
N SER A 216 -55.91 -58.09 43.10
CA SER A 216 -56.75 -57.30 43.99
C SER A 216 -58.14 -57.22 43.38
N ASP A 217 -59.20 -57.64 44.08
CA ASP A 217 -60.63 -57.53 43.67
C ASP A 217 -61.12 -56.05 43.55
N ILE A 218 -60.31 -55.17 42.96
CA ILE A 218 -60.58 -53.75 42.73
C ILE A 218 -61.22 -53.63 41.34
N ASP A 219 -62.35 -52.91 41.27
CA ASP A 219 -63.05 -52.65 40.00
C ASP A 219 -62.31 -51.60 39.17
N TRP A 220 -61.21 -52.02 38.54
CA TRP A 220 -60.32 -51.19 37.73
C TRP A 220 -60.97 -50.70 36.42
N ALA A 221 -62.10 -51.27 36.00
CA ALA A 221 -62.83 -50.84 34.80
C ALA A 221 -63.63 -49.55 35.02
N SER A 222 -64.01 -49.28 36.28
CA SER A 222 -64.83 -48.12 36.65
C SER A 222 -64.00 -46.87 36.96
N ASP A 223 -62.70 -47.03 37.28
CA ASP A 223 -61.80 -45.92 37.58
C ASP A 223 -60.93 -45.57 36.35
N PRO A 224 -61.06 -44.35 35.80
CA PRO A 224 -60.26 -43.88 34.67
C PRO A 224 -58.74 -43.98 34.91
N HIS A 225 -58.29 -43.89 36.16
CA HIS A 225 -56.88 -43.90 36.50
C HIS A 225 -56.27 -45.31 36.42
N TYR A 226 -57.00 -46.34 36.86
CA TYR A 226 -56.55 -47.73 36.75
C TYR A 226 -56.72 -48.27 35.32
N LEU A 227 -57.76 -47.81 34.62
CA LEU A 227 -57.95 -48.10 33.20
C LEU A 227 -56.77 -47.61 32.34
N ASP A 228 -56.27 -46.39 32.58
CA ASP A 228 -55.12 -45.85 31.87
C ASP A 228 -53.84 -46.66 32.12
N VAL A 229 -53.64 -47.15 33.33
CA VAL A 229 -52.51 -48.01 33.71
C VAL A 229 -52.58 -49.40 33.05
N MET A 230 -53.78 -49.95 32.86
CA MET A 230 -54.02 -51.20 32.14
C MET A 230 -53.91 -51.05 30.61
N LEU A 231 -54.29 -49.88 30.07
CA LEU A 231 -54.30 -49.62 28.62
C LEU A 231 -52.97 -49.10 28.06
N LYS A 232 -52.09 -48.53 28.88
CA LYS A 232 -50.81 -47.93 28.45
C LYS A 232 -49.75 -48.92 27.91
N ILE A 233 -50.04 -50.22 27.85
CA ILE A 233 -49.11 -51.25 27.32
C ILE A 233 -48.90 -51.16 25.79
N LYS A 234 -49.72 -50.41 25.04
CA LYS A 234 -49.67 -50.43 23.57
C LYS A 234 -49.42 -49.10 22.86
N ARG A 235 -49.00 -48.05 23.57
CA ARG A 235 -48.73 -46.75 22.94
C ARG A 235 -47.24 -46.41 22.94
N THR A 236 -46.45 -47.28 22.32
CA THR A 236 -45.05 -47.02 21.93
C THR A 236 -44.76 -47.66 20.58
N GLU A 237 -45.57 -47.37 19.56
CA GLU A 237 -45.16 -47.42 18.14
C GLU A 237 -45.97 -46.34 17.40
N ASP A 238 -45.38 -45.14 17.36
CA ASP A 238 -45.37 -44.18 16.24
C ASP A 238 -44.43 -43.01 16.59
#